data_AF-A0A955JKJ5-F1
#
_entry.id   AF-A0A955JKJ5-F1
#
_cell.length_a   1.000
_cell.length_b   1.000
_cell.length_c   1.000
_cell.angle_alpha   90.00
_cell.angle_beta   90.00
_cell.angle_gamma   90.00
#
_symmetry.space_group_name_H-M   'P 1'
#
loop_
_entity.id
_entity.type
_entity.pdbx_description
1 polymer ?
#
loop_
_entity_poly.entity_id
_entity_poly.type
_entity_poly.pdbx_seq_one_letter_code
_entity_poly.pdbx_strand_id
1 'polypeptide(L)'
;VVGGGSIYTSTDSGATWTERTSAGSRYWQSITSNSDGTKLAAVAAYNGYIYTSTDSGATWTARTSAGSRSWQSITYSADGTKLAAGVNGGKIYTLYTGPQLTVAGNGSFTGNLSTSGSLQASSVVTDSLFATGTTVLQGLTKVNLSADSGAKLVCQNSANQLSLCDSSVQAPTAANFVQNQSTSAQTANIWINGSVRAGLLQSTSLDVGTLGGTLTIGAVNASTIVIGTAAGNVTFTPAGGLVANGTARHTKKISLAPSYAGAVYDSAGDTACASANAGTMSTGYDATNFKNYYQWTPSASAQCNDVVVRVALPTDFDVWDTTTPASLEGYLTGGGTIHIDIRDTANTAEASCAYVAATPGSTGSWQTTGSGCTLSGTYTAGSTITVRLRLTGNSGQTIQLGGLTLSYKSKF
;
A
#
# COMPACT_ATOMS: atom_id res chain seq x y z
N VAL A 1 -65.40 21.51 28.30
CA VAL A 1 -64.99 20.83 29.54
C VAL A 1 -65.50 21.62 30.73
N VAL A 2 -65.67 21.00 31.91
CA VAL A 2 -66.18 21.67 33.11
C VAL A 2 -65.15 21.60 34.24
N GLY A 3 -64.83 22.74 34.87
CA GLY A 3 -63.97 22.77 36.05
C GLY A 3 -64.69 22.18 37.26
N GLY A 4 -64.12 21.15 37.89
CA GLY A 4 -64.77 20.39 38.96
C GLY A 4 -65.83 19.39 38.44
N GLY A 5 -65.83 19.10 37.13
CA GLY A 5 -66.81 18.24 36.47
C GLY A 5 -66.20 17.40 35.34
N SER A 6 -67.04 17.02 34.38
CA SER A 6 -66.69 16.06 33.33
C SER A 6 -66.26 16.71 32.00
N ILE A 7 -65.75 15.87 31.10
CA ILE A 7 -65.58 16.19 29.68
C ILE A 7 -66.85 15.75 28.93
N TYR A 8 -67.33 16.59 28.00
CA TYR A 8 -68.45 16.28 27.12
C TYR A 8 -67.99 16.38 25.67
N THR A 9 -68.47 15.49 24.80
CA THR A 9 -68.23 15.53 23.36
C THR A 9 -69.54 15.49 22.59
N SER A 10 -69.57 16.12 21.42
CA SER A 10 -70.69 16.06 20.49
C SER A 10 -70.19 15.59 19.12
N THR A 11 -70.98 14.76 18.43
CA THR A 11 -70.72 14.30 17.06
C THR A 11 -71.71 14.88 16.05
N ASP A 12 -72.65 15.71 16.50
CA ASP A 12 -73.77 16.27 15.73
C ASP A 12 -73.75 17.80 15.75
N SER A 13 -72.55 18.38 15.74
CA SER A 13 -72.33 19.83 15.74
C SER A 13 -72.95 20.57 16.94
N GLY A 14 -73.04 19.90 18.09
CA GLY A 14 -73.48 20.49 19.36
C GLY A 14 -74.96 20.29 19.68
N ALA A 15 -75.72 19.56 18.85
CA ALA A 15 -77.14 19.30 19.10
C ALA A 15 -77.34 18.36 20.31
N THR A 16 -76.48 17.37 20.49
CA THR A 16 -76.43 16.51 21.67
C THR A 16 -75.01 16.38 22.22
N TRP A 17 -74.91 16.16 23.53
CA TRP A 17 -73.64 16.06 24.25
C TRP A 17 -73.59 14.77 25.06
N THR A 18 -72.52 14.00 24.86
CA THR A 18 -72.25 12.77 25.59
C THR A 18 -71.23 13.05 26.69
N GLU A 19 -71.58 12.73 27.93
CA GLU A 19 -70.64 12.78 29.05
C GLU A 19 -69.59 11.67 28.93
N ARG A 20 -68.31 12.02 29.04
CA ARG A 20 -67.18 11.09 29.03
C ARG A 20 -66.73 10.79 30.45
N THR A 21 -67.49 9.94 31.14
CA THR A 21 -67.24 9.56 32.54
C THR A 21 -65.88 8.89 32.75
N SER A 22 -65.33 8.21 31.74
CA SER A 22 -63.99 7.62 31.75
C SER A 22 -62.87 8.64 31.96
N ALA A 23 -63.10 9.91 31.59
CA ALA A 23 -62.18 10.99 31.88
C ALA A 23 -62.12 11.27 33.39
N GLY A 24 -63.22 11.08 34.12
CA GLY A 24 -63.43 11.39 35.54
C GLY A 24 -63.58 12.89 35.84
N SER A 25 -64.08 13.22 37.04
CA SER A 25 -64.27 14.60 37.48
C SER A 25 -62.97 15.27 37.91
N ARG A 26 -62.63 16.42 37.31
CA ARG A 26 -61.41 17.21 37.56
C ARG A 26 -61.65 18.69 37.31
N TYR A 27 -60.72 19.52 37.75
CA TYR A 27 -60.62 20.93 37.34
C TYR A 27 -60.09 21.06 35.91
N TRP A 28 -60.85 20.57 34.93
CA TRP A 28 -60.52 20.69 33.51
C TRP A 28 -60.45 22.17 33.09
N GLN A 29 -59.34 22.57 32.49
CA GLN A 29 -59.09 23.96 32.08
C GLN A 29 -59.20 24.17 30.57
N SER A 30 -58.68 23.23 29.79
CA SER A 30 -58.66 23.35 28.33
C SER A 30 -58.72 21.98 27.68
N ILE A 31 -59.28 21.93 26.48
CA ILE A 31 -59.35 20.75 25.62
C ILE A 31 -59.05 21.16 24.17
N THR A 32 -58.49 20.25 23.40
CA THR A 32 -58.19 20.40 21.99
C THR A 32 -58.41 19.08 21.26
N SER A 33 -58.65 19.15 19.96
CA SER A 33 -58.68 17.97 19.07
C SER A 33 -57.68 18.14 17.93
N ASN A 34 -57.38 17.05 17.23
CA ASN A 34 -56.83 17.12 15.88
C ASN A 34 -57.96 17.44 14.85
N SER A 35 -57.61 17.55 13.56
CA SER A 35 -58.55 18.04 12.54
C SER A 35 -59.73 17.10 12.25
N ASP A 36 -59.57 15.79 12.46
CA ASP A 36 -60.63 14.80 12.25
C ASP A 36 -61.40 14.44 13.54
N GLY A 37 -61.01 15.02 14.69
CA GLY A 37 -61.66 14.79 15.98
C GLY A 37 -61.40 13.44 16.62
N THR A 38 -60.58 12.56 16.02
CA THR A 38 -60.31 11.22 16.55
C THR A 38 -59.35 11.22 17.74
N LYS A 39 -58.47 12.22 17.82
CA LYS A 39 -57.54 12.42 18.93
C LYS A 39 -57.90 13.67 19.70
N LEU A 40 -58.12 13.51 21.00
CA LEU A 40 -58.41 14.60 21.92
C LEU A 40 -57.32 14.72 22.98
N ALA A 41 -57.09 15.93 23.47
CA ALA A 41 -56.27 16.15 24.64
C ALA A 41 -56.87 17.23 25.53
N ALA A 42 -56.86 17.00 26.84
CA ALA A 42 -57.39 17.90 27.84
C ALA A 42 -56.38 18.07 28.99
N VAL A 43 -56.45 19.20 29.67
CA VAL A 43 -55.58 19.51 30.81
C VAL A 43 -56.39 19.88 32.03
N ALA A 44 -55.90 19.46 33.20
CA ALA A 44 -56.48 19.80 34.49
C ALA A 44 -55.55 20.72 35.30
N ALA A 45 -56.14 21.71 35.98
CA ALA A 45 -55.45 22.57 36.94
C ALA A 45 -55.28 21.87 38.30
N TYR A 46 -54.57 22.53 39.23
CA TYR A 46 -54.43 22.17 40.64
C TYR A 46 -53.94 20.74 40.86
N ASN A 47 -52.63 20.54 40.66
CA ASN A 47 -52.00 19.21 40.72
C ASN A 47 -52.58 18.22 39.69
N GLY A 48 -53.03 18.73 38.55
CA GLY A 48 -53.58 17.96 37.45
C GLY A 48 -52.51 17.46 36.46
N TYR A 49 -52.97 16.67 35.50
CA TYR A 49 -52.14 16.12 34.42
C TYR A 49 -52.69 16.54 33.05
N ILE A 50 -51.91 16.22 32.01
CA ILE A 50 -52.38 16.17 30.64
C ILE A 50 -53.06 14.81 30.42
N TYR A 51 -54.23 14.81 29.80
CA TYR A 51 -55.00 13.61 29.47
C TYR A 51 -55.20 13.55 27.96
N THR A 52 -55.05 12.36 27.36
CA THR A 52 -55.23 12.15 25.92
C THR A 52 -56.19 11.02 25.64
N SER A 53 -56.96 11.14 24.56
CA SER A 53 -57.81 10.11 23.98
C SER A 53 -57.42 9.90 22.52
N THR A 54 -57.47 8.65 22.06
CA THR A 54 -57.25 8.26 20.66
C THR A 54 -58.49 7.61 20.03
N ASP A 55 -59.63 7.72 20.69
CA ASP A 55 -60.90 7.08 20.35
C ASP A 55 -62.08 8.08 20.48
N SER A 56 -61.84 9.33 20.04
CA SER A 56 -62.83 10.41 20.03
C SER A 56 -63.46 10.70 21.40
N GLY A 57 -62.69 10.49 22.48
CA GLY A 57 -63.08 10.79 23.86
C GLY A 57 -63.75 9.64 24.61
N ALA A 58 -63.86 8.44 24.04
CA ALA A 58 -64.47 7.29 24.72
C ALA A 58 -63.61 6.83 25.92
N THR A 59 -62.28 6.81 25.77
CA THR A 59 -61.34 6.52 26.85
C THR A 59 -60.27 7.61 26.98
N TRP A 60 -59.74 7.79 28.19
CA TRP A 60 -58.76 8.83 28.50
C TRP A 60 -57.58 8.27 29.29
N THR A 61 -56.37 8.63 28.87
CA THR A 61 -55.12 8.22 29.53
C THR A 61 -54.41 9.43 30.11
N ALA A 62 -54.04 9.37 31.39
CA ALA A 62 -53.21 10.38 32.03
C ALA A 62 -51.75 10.25 31.56
N ARG A 63 -51.16 11.38 31.14
CA ARG A 63 -49.74 11.47 30.75
C ARG A 63 -48.92 11.97 31.94
N THR A 64 -48.57 11.04 32.83
CA THR A 64 -47.89 11.34 34.11
C THR A 64 -46.45 11.82 33.93
N SER A 65 -45.79 11.52 32.80
CA SER A 65 -44.41 11.90 32.52
C SER A 65 -44.17 13.42 32.48
N ALA A 66 -45.19 14.21 32.16
CA ALA A 66 -45.10 15.68 32.19
C ALA A 66 -45.14 16.28 33.62
N GLY A 67 -45.43 15.43 34.62
CA GLY A 67 -45.60 15.80 36.01
C GLY A 67 -46.95 16.42 36.34
N SER A 68 -47.28 16.41 37.63
CA SER A 68 -48.47 17.07 38.19
C SER A 68 -48.25 18.58 38.29
N ARG A 69 -49.13 19.39 37.67
CA ARG A 69 -48.97 20.85 37.55
C ARG A 69 -50.32 21.56 37.49
N SER A 70 -50.29 22.89 37.55
CA SER A 70 -51.45 23.73 37.23
C SER A 70 -51.47 24.05 35.73
N TRP A 71 -51.89 23.08 34.92
CA TRP A 71 -51.99 23.23 33.48
C TRP A 71 -53.14 24.19 33.11
N GLN A 72 -52.91 25.05 32.13
CA GLN A 72 -53.85 26.13 31.78
C GLN A 72 -54.32 26.09 30.33
N SER A 73 -53.44 25.75 29.39
CA SER A 73 -53.74 25.74 27.96
C SER A 73 -53.17 24.49 27.30
N ILE A 74 -53.80 24.05 26.21
CA ILE A 74 -53.34 22.93 25.40
C ILE A 74 -53.77 23.11 23.94
N THR A 75 -52.90 22.75 23.01
CA THR A 75 -53.18 22.73 21.57
C THR A 75 -52.62 21.46 20.93
N TYR A 76 -53.32 20.97 19.91
CA TYR A 76 -52.95 19.81 19.09
C TYR A 76 -52.69 20.28 17.66
N SER A 77 -51.68 19.73 16.99
CA SER A 77 -51.54 19.88 15.54
C SER A 77 -52.68 19.19 14.78
N ALA A 78 -52.98 19.70 13.59
CA ALA A 78 -54.03 19.17 12.73
C ALA A 78 -53.86 17.67 12.44
N ASP A 79 -52.64 17.22 12.18
CA ASP A 79 -52.28 15.81 11.92
C ASP A 79 -52.29 14.91 13.19
N GLY A 80 -52.50 15.48 14.37
CA GLY A 80 -52.49 14.74 15.62
C GLY A 80 -51.12 14.16 16.00
N THR A 81 -50.01 14.76 15.52
CA THR A 81 -48.64 14.32 15.85
C THR A 81 -47.92 15.21 16.84
N LYS A 82 -48.37 16.45 17.08
CA LYS A 82 -47.74 17.40 17.99
C LYS A 82 -48.76 17.96 18.96
N LEU A 83 -48.34 18.13 20.20
CA LEU A 83 -49.12 18.73 21.26
C LEU A 83 -48.25 19.74 21.99
N ALA A 84 -48.82 20.89 22.36
CA ALA A 84 -48.18 21.84 23.28
C ALA A 84 -49.13 22.19 24.41
N ALA A 85 -48.66 22.18 25.65
CA ALA A 85 -49.42 22.49 26.84
C ALA A 85 -48.70 23.53 27.72
N GLY A 86 -49.41 24.57 28.13
CA GLY A 86 -48.89 25.65 28.98
C GLY A 86 -49.27 25.46 30.45
N VAL A 87 -48.34 25.79 31.35
CA VAL A 87 -48.57 25.84 32.79
C VAL A 87 -48.81 27.29 33.20
N ASN A 88 -49.78 27.56 34.07
CA ASN A 88 -50.02 28.91 34.59
C ASN A 88 -48.76 29.43 35.31
N GLY A 89 -48.22 30.56 34.84
CA GLY A 89 -46.96 31.14 35.34
C GLY A 89 -45.71 30.29 35.10
N GLY A 90 -45.78 29.28 34.21
CA GLY A 90 -44.73 28.28 34.02
C GLY A 90 -44.29 28.07 32.58
N LYS A 91 -43.64 26.92 32.33
CA LYS A 91 -43.09 26.52 31.02
C LYS A 91 -44.17 25.97 30.08
N ILE A 92 -43.85 25.94 28.79
CA ILE A 92 -44.59 25.19 27.76
C ILE A 92 -43.96 23.81 27.63
N TYR A 93 -44.79 22.78 27.58
CA TYR A 93 -44.40 21.39 27.39
C TYR A 93 -44.91 20.91 26.04
N THR A 94 -44.04 20.27 25.26
CA THR A 94 -44.38 19.75 23.94
C THR A 94 -44.28 18.23 23.90
N LEU A 95 -45.22 17.58 23.22
CA LEU A 95 -45.18 16.16 22.90
C LEU A 95 -45.19 15.99 21.38
N TYR A 96 -44.32 15.13 20.87
CA TYR A 96 -44.30 14.73 19.45
C TYR A 96 -44.48 13.21 19.37
N THR A 97 -45.57 12.78 18.73
CA THR A 97 -45.95 11.38 18.46
C THR A 97 -45.97 11.08 16.96
N GLY A 98 -45.38 11.94 16.13
CA GLY A 98 -45.17 11.66 14.71
C GLY A 98 -44.22 10.48 14.51
N PRO A 99 -43.95 10.09 13.25
CA PRO A 99 -43.09 8.95 12.97
C PRO A 99 -41.78 9.08 13.73
N GLN A 100 -41.63 8.22 14.74
CA GLN A 100 -40.36 7.98 15.40
C GLN A 100 -39.73 6.82 14.67
N LEU A 101 -38.43 6.93 14.37
CA LEU A 101 -37.66 5.82 13.85
C LEU A 101 -37.60 4.75 14.95
N THR A 102 -38.48 3.75 14.87
CA THR A 102 -38.42 2.56 15.73
C THR A 102 -37.62 1.49 14.98
N VAL A 103 -36.35 1.34 15.34
CA VAL A 103 -35.54 0.22 14.85
C VAL A 103 -35.83 -0.99 15.75
N ALA A 104 -36.70 -1.89 15.29
CA ALA A 104 -36.97 -3.15 15.97
C ALA A 104 -35.95 -4.21 15.50
N GLY A 105 -34.93 -4.49 16.32
CA GLY A 105 -33.87 -5.46 16.05
C GLY A 105 -32.68 -4.90 15.25
N ASN A 106 -31.69 -5.75 14.91
CA ASN A 106 -30.47 -5.38 14.17
C ASN A 106 -30.74 -5.11 12.66
N GLY A 107 -31.87 -4.48 12.32
CA GLY A 107 -32.27 -4.20 10.94
C GLY A 107 -31.64 -2.94 10.38
N SER A 108 -31.12 -3.03 9.16
CA SER A 108 -30.59 -1.90 8.38
C SER A 108 -31.72 -0.99 7.89
N PHE A 109 -31.56 0.32 8.05
CA PHE A 109 -32.47 1.32 7.47
C PHE A 109 -31.93 1.78 6.12
N THR A 110 -32.72 1.64 5.06
CA THR A 110 -32.43 2.19 3.73
C THR A 110 -33.36 3.36 3.44
N GLY A 111 -32.87 4.58 3.65
CA GLY A 111 -33.61 5.83 3.37
C GLY A 111 -32.84 7.08 3.79
N ASN A 112 -33.27 8.25 3.32
CA ASN A 112 -32.67 9.53 3.71
C ASN A 112 -33.26 9.98 5.05
N LEU A 113 -32.43 10.06 6.10
CA LEU A 113 -32.82 10.60 7.41
C LEU A 113 -32.37 12.06 7.52
N SER A 114 -33.29 13.02 7.36
CA SER A 114 -33.01 14.44 7.60
C SER A 114 -33.42 14.84 9.02
N THR A 115 -32.47 15.25 9.85
CA THR A 115 -32.77 15.85 11.17
C THR A 115 -32.48 17.35 11.15
N SER A 116 -33.38 18.15 11.74
CA SER A 116 -33.16 19.60 11.92
C SER A 116 -32.38 19.92 13.21
N GLY A 117 -31.69 18.93 13.79
CA GLY A 117 -30.96 19.02 15.05
C GLY A 117 -30.04 17.80 15.28
N SER A 118 -29.38 17.74 16.44
CA SER A 118 -28.44 16.67 16.80
C SER A 118 -29.13 15.32 17.01
N LEU A 119 -28.61 14.27 16.38
CA LEU A 119 -29.03 12.88 16.62
C LEU A 119 -28.36 12.38 17.90
N GLN A 120 -29.14 12.10 18.95
CA GLN A 120 -28.63 11.55 20.21
C GLN A 120 -29.05 10.09 20.36
N ALA A 121 -28.08 9.19 20.45
CA ALA A 121 -28.34 7.80 20.79
C ALA A 121 -28.58 7.67 22.30
N SER A 122 -29.70 7.08 22.70
CA SER A 122 -30.07 6.91 24.11
C SER A 122 -29.32 5.75 24.80
N SER A 123 -28.52 4.99 24.07
CA SER A 123 -27.72 3.87 24.58
C SER A 123 -26.47 3.65 23.73
N VAL A 124 -25.53 2.86 24.25
CA VAL A 124 -24.33 2.41 23.53
C VAL A 124 -24.77 1.70 22.25
N VAL A 125 -24.44 2.31 21.11
CA VAL A 125 -24.60 1.67 19.80
C VAL A 125 -23.49 0.63 19.67
N THR A 126 -23.83 -0.64 19.82
CA THR A 126 -22.85 -1.75 19.75
C THR A 126 -22.63 -2.28 18.33
N ASP A 127 -23.46 -1.88 17.37
CA ASP A 127 -23.40 -2.30 15.96
C ASP A 127 -23.23 -1.12 14.99
N SER A 128 -22.76 -1.41 13.77
CA SER A 128 -22.34 -0.43 12.77
C SER A 128 -23.45 0.54 12.33
N LEU A 129 -23.22 1.85 12.51
CA LEU A 129 -24.08 2.92 12.00
C LEU A 129 -23.61 3.34 10.60
N PHE A 130 -24.44 3.13 9.59
CA PHE A 130 -24.16 3.57 8.22
C PHE A 130 -24.73 4.97 7.99
N ALA A 131 -23.86 5.97 7.87
CA ALA A 131 -24.25 7.32 7.46
C ALA A 131 -23.66 7.61 6.07
N THR A 132 -24.47 8.15 5.15
CA THR A 132 -23.97 8.68 3.87
C THR A 132 -24.04 10.21 3.92
N GLY A 133 -22.96 10.89 3.54
CA GLY A 133 -22.83 12.35 3.61
C GLY A 133 -22.04 12.86 4.83
N THR A 134 -22.03 14.19 5.03
CA THR A 134 -21.28 14.86 6.10
C THR A 134 -22.09 14.81 7.41
N THR A 135 -21.74 13.90 8.32
CA THR A 135 -22.43 13.73 9.61
C THR A 135 -21.48 14.03 10.76
N VAL A 136 -21.87 14.95 11.65
CA VAL A 136 -21.10 15.28 12.87
C VAL A 136 -21.65 14.46 14.04
N LEU A 137 -20.89 13.46 14.50
CA LEU A 137 -21.23 12.63 15.66
C LEU A 137 -20.43 13.10 16.89
N GLN A 138 -21.12 13.40 17.99
CA GLN A 138 -20.53 13.88 19.25
C GLN A 138 -20.83 12.89 20.38
N GLY A 139 -19.84 12.58 21.22
CA GLY A 139 -20.04 11.82 22.47
C GLY A 139 -20.04 10.28 22.37
N LEU A 140 -19.61 9.70 21.25
CA LEU A 140 -19.49 8.24 21.10
C LEU A 140 -18.07 7.76 21.50
N THR A 141 -17.98 6.73 22.33
CA THR A 141 -16.71 6.11 22.75
C THR A 141 -16.17 5.10 21.75
N LYS A 142 -16.96 4.68 20.75
CA LYS A 142 -16.51 3.81 19.65
C LYS A 142 -17.46 3.91 18.46
N VAL A 143 -16.92 3.93 17.24
CA VAL A 143 -17.67 3.91 15.98
C VAL A 143 -17.08 2.81 15.09
N ASN A 144 -17.90 1.85 14.66
CA ASN A 144 -17.52 0.86 13.64
C ASN A 144 -18.07 1.31 12.29
N LEU A 145 -17.18 1.56 11.32
CA LEU A 145 -17.54 1.91 9.95
C LEU A 145 -17.08 0.78 9.02
N SER A 146 -17.99 0.28 8.18
CA SER A 146 -17.69 -0.70 7.12
C SER A 146 -17.04 0.00 5.93
N ALA A 147 -16.04 -0.65 5.32
CA ALA A 147 -15.11 -0.10 4.34
C ALA A 147 -15.72 0.24 2.95
N ASP A 148 -17.02 0.06 2.75
CA ASP A 148 -17.63 0.04 1.40
C ASP A 148 -18.10 1.40 0.86
N SER A 149 -17.80 2.55 1.50
CA SER A 149 -18.36 3.85 1.05
C SER A 149 -17.38 5.02 0.84
N GLY A 150 -16.06 4.80 0.91
CA GLY A 150 -15.10 5.86 0.53
C GLY A 150 -15.09 7.12 1.42
N ALA A 151 -15.63 7.07 2.64
CA ALA A 151 -15.62 8.19 3.58
C ALA A 151 -14.26 8.36 4.29
N LYS A 152 -13.71 9.59 4.30
CA LYS A 152 -12.51 9.97 5.08
C LYS A 152 -12.90 10.43 6.48
N LEU A 153 -12.27 9.87 7.51
CA LEU A 153 -12.48 10.24 8.91
C LEU A 153 -11.63 11.48 9.29
N VAL A 154 -12.24 12.43 10.00
CA VAL A 154 -11.61 13.63 10.53
C VAL A 154 -12.02 13.78 12.00
N CYS A 155 -11.06 13.84 12.93
CA CYS A 155 -11.33 14.20 14.33
C CYS A 155 -11.09 15.69 14.56
N GLN A 156 -11.89 16.32 15.42
CA GLN A 156 -11.68 17.70 15.89
C GLN A 156 -11.46 17.69 17.40
N ASN A 157 -10.45 18.42 17.88
CA ASN A 157 -10.29 18.66 19.31
C ASN A 157 -11.31 19.72 19.81
N SER A 158 -11.38 19.92 21.13
CA SER A 158 -12.26 20.90 21.77
C SER A 158 -11.99 22.38 21.38
N ALA A 159 -10.98 22.64 20.56
CA ALA A 159 -10.64 23.95 20.00
C ALA A 159 -10.91 24.03 18.47
N ASN A 160 -11.71 23.12 17.91
CA ASN A 160 -12.06 23.04 16.48
C ASN A 160 -10.88 22.82 15.51
N GLN A 161 -9.73 22.33 15.99
CA GLN A 161 -8.61 21.98 15.11
C GLN A 161 -8.73 20.53 14.64
N LEU A 162 -8.59 20.31 13.33
CA LEU A 162 -8.60 18.98 12.70
C LEU A 162 -7.28 18.24 13.01
N SER A 163 -7.35 17.05 13.62
CA SER A 163 -6.24 16.10 13.69
C SER A 163 -6.71 14.65 13.47
N LEU A 164 -5.79 13.73 13.14
CA LEU A 164 -6.06 12.30 13.27
C LEU A 164 -5.98 11.89 14.74
N CYS A 165 -6.94 11.07 15.20
CA CYS A 165 -6.98 10.54 16.56
C CYS A 165 -5.93 9.42 16.78
N ASP A 166 -5.12 9.50 17.84
CA ASP A 166 -4.43 8.37 18.50
C ASP A 166 -5.22 7.98 19.79
N SER A 167 -4.94 6.97 20.63
CA SER A 167 -3.81 6.04 20.87
C SER A 167 -4.31 4.68 21.38
N SER A 168 -5.58 4.31 21.16
CA SER A 168 -6.17 3.05 21.65
C SER A 168 -6.41 1.99 20.57
N VAL A 169 -5.83 2.14 19.37
CA VAL A 169 -6.00 1.19 18.26
C VAL A 169 -4.70 0.45 17.99
N GLN A 170 -4.77 -0.88 18.09
CA GLN A 170 -3.70 -1.85 17.91
C GLN A 170 -2.98 -1.74 16.55
N ALA A 171 -1.76 -2.31 16.53
CA ALA A 171 -0.75 -2.37 15.48
C ALA A 171 -1.25 -2.40 14.02
N PRO A 172 -0.49 -1.80 13.09
CA PRO A 172 -0.86 -1.72 11.68
C PRO A 172 -0.88 -3.12 11.02
N THR A 173 -2.02 -3.46 10.41
CA THR A 173 -2.15 -4.58 9.46
C THR A 173 -2.35 -4.05 8.04
N ALA A 174 -2.24 -4.93 7.04
CA ALA A 174 -2.17 -4.64 5.58
C ALA A 174 -3.33 -3.81 4.96
N ALA A 175 -4.27 -3.30 5.77
CA ALA A 175 -5.37 -2.44 5.34
C ALA A 175 -5.23 -0.96 5.77
N ASN A 176 -4.21 -0.60 6.55
CA ASN A 176 -4.06 0.76 7.08
C ASN A 176 -2.74 1.41 6.64
N PHE A 177 -2.76 2.13 5.50
CA PHE A 177 -1.67 3.01 5.08
C PHE A 177 -2.18 4.46 4.94
N VAL A 178 -1.41 5.40 5.48
CA VAL A 178 -1.68 6.85 5.43
C VAL A 178 -1.21 7.40 4.08
N GLN A 179 -2.14 7.72 3.17
CA GLN A 179 -1.84 8.62 2.04
C GLN A 179 -2.03 10.08 2.46
N ASN A 180 -0.95 10.86 2.47
CA ASN A 180 -1.03 12.32 2.54
C ASN A 180 -1.22 12.90 1.13
N GLN A 181 -2.47 13.22 0.77
CA GLN A 181 -2.83 13.88 -0.50
C GLN A 181 -2.67 15.41 -0.43
N SER A 182 -1.48 15.88 -0.04
CA SER A 182 -1.08 17.28 -0.19
C SER A 182 -0.39 17.46 -1.54
N THR A 183 -0.71 18.52 -2.30
CA THR A 183 -0.02 18.89 -3.54
C THR A 183 1.39 19.46 -3.30
N SER A 184 1.81 19.59 -2.04
CA SER A 184 3.10 20.17 -1.64
C SER A 184 3.80 19.30 -0.58
N ALA A 185 5.11 19.13 -0.74
CA ALA A 185 5.95 18.33 0.16
C ALA A 185 5.97 18.92 1.58
N GLN A 186 5.85 18.06 2.60
CA GLN A 186 5.93 18.46 4.01
C GLN A 186 7.13 17.83 4.71
N THR A 187 7.65 18.57 5.68
CA THR A 187 9.02 18.53 6.22
C THR A 187 9.43 17.27 7.00
N ALA A 188 8.58 16.25 7.10
CA ALA A 188 8.85 15.05 7.92
C ALA A 188 8.30 13.71 7.38
N ASN A 189 7.78 13.64 6.14
CA ASN A 189 7.12 12.43 5.64
C ASN A 189 7.66 11.97 4.28
N ILE A 190 7.81 10.65 4.11
CA ILE A 190 8.14 10.02 2.82
C ILE A 190 6.93 10.18 1.89
N TRP A 191 7.14 10.82 0.74
CA TRP A 191 6.12 11.08 -0.26
C TRP A 191 6.28 10.08 -1.40
N ILE A 192 5.27 9.21 -1.61
CA ILE A 192 5.23 8.22 -2.70
C ILE A 192 4.17 8.67 -3.71
N ASN A 193 4.57 8.94 -4.95
CA ASN A 193 3.66 9.25 -6.05
C ASN A 193 3.69 8.12 -7.10
N GLY A 194 2.57 7.43 -7.33
CA GLY A 194 2.46 6.34 -8.31
C GLY A 194 1.70 5.09 -7.81
N SER A 195 1.52 4.10 -8.69
CA SER A 195 0.67 2.91 -8.51
C SER A 195 1.29 1.76 -7.68
N VAL A 196 2.20 2.05 -6.73
CA VAL A 196 2.87 1.01 -5.94
C VAL A 196 2.14 0.79 -4.61
N ARG A 197 1.80 -0.47 -4.28
CA ARG A 197 1.30 -0.86 -2.95
C ARG A 197 2.47 -0.86 -1.97
N ALA A 198 2.45 0.03 -0.96
CA ALA A 198 3.44 0.02 0.12
C ALA A 198 3.26 -1.23 1.00
N GLY A 199 4.34 -1.98 1.21
CA GLY A 199 4.39 -3.13 2.10
C GLY A 199 4.50 -2.74 3.58
N LEU A 200 4.48 -3.76 4.45
CA LEU A 200 4.38 -3.68 5.90
C LEU A 200 5.49 -2.79 6.52
N LEU A 201 5.09 -1.76 7.26
CA LEU A 201 6.02 -0.87 7.96
C LEU A 201 6.37 -1.47 9.34
N GLN A 202 7.44 -2.27 9.41
CA GLN A 202 7.97 -2.72 10.70
C GLN A 202 8.95 -1.68 11.24
N SER A 203 8.40 -0.74 12.01
CA SER A 203 8.98 0.23 12.95
C SER A 203 10.27 1.02 12.62
N THR A 204 11.01 0.77 11.54
CA THR A 204 12.09 1.64 11.02
C THR A 204 12.45 1.40 9.54
N SER A 205 11.89 0.39 8.86
CA SER A 205 12.16 0.11 7.44
C SER A 205 10.86 0.00 6.61
N LEU A 206 10.91 0.53 5.38
CA LEU A 206 9.88 0.38 4.35
C LEU A 206 10.32 -0.73 3.39
N ASP A 207 9.66 -1.88 3.45
CA ASP A 207 9.92 -2.99 2.54
C ASP A 207 9.05 -2.84 1.27
N VAL A 208 9.68 -2.52 0.15
CA VAL A 208 9.04 -2.44 -1.17
C VAL A 208 9.28 -3.75 -1.91
N GLY A 209 8.24 -4.58 -2.01
CA GLY A 209 8.33 -5.90 -2.64
C GLY A 209 8.82 -5.89 -4.10
N THR A 210 9.23 -7.07 -4.58
CA THR A 210 9.98 -7.33 -5.82
C THR A 210 9.18 -7.27 -7.14
N LEU A 211 8.25 -6.33 -7.28
CA LEU A 211 7.61 -6.10 -8.59
C LEU A 211 8.38 -5.02 -9.34
N GLY A 212 9.06 -5.42 -10.43
CA GLY A 212 9.82 -4.54 -11.30
C GLY A 212 9.06 -3.24 -11.61
N GLY A 213 9.54 -2.15 -11.01
CA GLY A 213 8.96 -0.82 -11.08
C GLY A 213 9.94 0.19 -10.46
N THR A 214 9.86 1.44 -10.89
CA THR A 214 10.72 2.52 -10.38
C THR A 214 10.12 3.08 -9.09
N LEU A 215 10.81 2.89 -7.95
CA LEU A 215 10.48 3.60 -6.71
C LEU A 215 11.00 5.04 -6.82
N THR A 216 10.11 6.01 -6.99
CA THR A 216 10.45 7.43 -6.97
C THR A 216 10.17 7.99 -5.57
N ILE A 217 11.22 8.37 -4.86
CA ILE A 217 11.14 9.08 -3.57
C ILE A 217 11.25 10.57 -3.88
N GLY A 218 10.21 11.35 -3.58
CA GLY A 218 10.21 12.81 -3.79
C GLY A 218 11.21 13.55 -2.89
N ALA A 219 11.20 14.89 -2.93
CA ALA A 219 12.07 15.73 -2.10
C ALA A 219 11.96 15.34 -0.61
N VAL A 220 13.04 14.82 -0.05
CA VAL A 220 13.17 14.43 1.35
C VAL A 220 14.02 15.46 2.07
N ASN A 221 13.50 16.02 3.16
CA ASN A 221 14.31 16.77 4.14
C ASN A 221 15.05 15.84 5.11
N ALA A 222 15.08 14.54 4.83
CA ALA A 222 15.81 13.56 5.61
C ALA A 222 17.31 13.66 5.31
N SER A 223 18.13 13.67 6.36
CA SER A 223 19.59 13.61 6.25
C SER A 223 20.09 12.33 5.58
N THR A 224 19.25 11.28 5.56
CA THR A 224 19.59 9.93 5.12
C THR A 224 18.34 9.15 4.69
N ILE A 225 18.31 8.58 3.49
CA ILE A 225 17.30 7.61 3.03
C ILE A 225 17.93 6.22 3.13
N VAL A 226 17.25 5.22 3.69
CA VAL A 226 17.74 3.83 3.75
C VAL A 226 16.76 2.92 3.03
N ILE A 227 17.24 2.12 2.08
CA ILE A 227 16.48 1.14 1.30
C ILE A 227 17.04 -0.25 1.58
N GLY A 228 16.27 -1.12 2.23
CA GLY A 228 16.66 -2.51 2.50
C GLY A 228 16.43 -2.94 3.96
N THR A 229 17.09 -4.00 4.36
CA THR A 229 16.95 -4.61 5.70
C THR A 229 18.08 -4.18 6.64
N ALA A 230 17.96 -4.52 7.93
CA ALA A 230 19.05 -4.34 8.89
C ALA A 230 20.32 -5.14 8.50
N ALA A 231 20.16 -6.27 7.79
CA ALA A 231 21.27 -7.11 7.33
C ALA A 231 21.90 -6.63 6.01
N GLY A 232 21.20 -5.79 5.25
CA GLY A 232 21.68 -5.27 3.96
C GLY A 232 20.80 -4.14 3.45
N ASN A 233 21.37 -2.94 3.31
CA ASN A 233 20.65 -1.76 2.85
C ASN A 233 21.51 -0.83 1.99
N VAL A 234 20.86 0.03 1.22
CA VAL A 234 21.47 1.11 0.47
C VAL A 234 21.01 2.43 1.08
N THR A 235 21.97 3.26 1.44
CA THR A 235 21.77 4.50 2.14
C THR A 235 22.10 5.68 1.24
N PHE A 236 21.20 6.65 1.12
CA PHE A 236 21.38 7.89 0.36
C PHE A 236 21.52 9.03 1.34
N THR A 237 22.66 9.70 1.37
CA THR A 237 22.84 10.93 2.16
C THR A 237 23.03 12.11 1.21
N PRO A 238 22.38 13.27 1.45
CA PRO A 238 22.54 14.45 0.59
C PRO A 238 23.99 14.94 0.47
N ALA A 239 24.85 14.64 1.46
CA ALA A 239 26.25 15.05 1.49
C ALA A 239 27.27 13.92 1.17
N GLY A 240 26.86 12.64 1.25
CA GLY A 240 27.77 11.49 1.16
C GLY A 240 27.48 10.51 0.03
N GLY A 241 26.50 10.80 -0.83
CA GLY A 241 26.16 9.94 -1.96
C GLY A 241 25.48 8.64 -1.54
N LEU A 242 25.62 7.62 -2.41
CA LEU A 242 25.05 6.29 -2.23
C LEU A 242 26.04 5.39 -1.48
N VAL A 243 25.61 4.81 -0.36
CA VAL A 243 26.42 3.93 0.49
C VAL A 243 25.68 2.61 0.66
N ALA A 244 26.23 1.49 0.18
CA ALA A 244 25.68 0.17 0.46
C ALA A 244 26.26 -0.40 1.77
N ASN A 245 25.41 -0.93 2.63
CA ASN A 245 25.76 -1.52 3.92
C ASN A 245 25.35 -3.00 3.96
N GLY A 246 26.14 -3.83 4.64
CA GLY A 246 25.82 -5.25 4.85
C GLY A 246 25.91 -6.08 3.56
N THR A 247 24.85 -6.83 3.24
CA THR A 247 24.80 -7.67 2.03
C THR A 247 24.44 -6.93 0.73
N ALA A 248 24.05 -5.66 0.81
CA ALA A 248 23.78 -4.85 -0.38
C ALA A 248 25.12 -4.51 -1.06
N ARG A 249 25.30 -4.96 -2.30
CA ARG A 249 26.55 -4.76 -3.06
C ARG A 249 26.26 -4.44 -4.52
N HIS A 250 27.03 -3.51 -5.10
CA HIS A 250 26.93 -3.23 -6.53
C HIS A 250 27.53 -4.38 -7.34
N THR A 251 26.84 -4.81 -8.41
CA THR A 251 27.52 -5.60 -9.45
C THR A 251 28.33 -4.64 -10.32
N LYS A 252 29.65 -4.78 -10.28
CA LYS A 252 30.59 -4.08 -11.16
C LYS A 252 31.15 -5.06 -12.19
N LYS A 253 31.62 -4.52 -13.31
CA LYS A 253 32.16 -5.28 -14.44
C LYS A 253 33.59 -4.84 -14.73
N ILE A 254 34.49 -5.81 -14.83
CA ILE A 254 35.81 -5.64 -15.43
C ILE A 254 35.65 -6.01 -16.90
N SER A 255 35.63 -5.00 -17.76
CA SER A 255 35.54 -5.20 -19.21
C SER A 255 36.92 -5.03 -19.84
N LEU A 256 37.41 -6.11 -20.42
CA LEU A 256 38.70 -6.16 -21.07
C LEU A 256 38.47 -6.10 -22.57
N ALA A 257 38.78 -4.94 -23.15
CA ALA A 257 38.91 -4.81 -24.58
C ALA A 257 40.29 -5.33 -24.99
N PRO A 258 40.38 -6.14 -26.06
CA PRO A 258 41.65 -6.46 -26.68
C PRO A 258 42.39 -5.17 -27.02
N SER A 259 43.45 -4.87 -26.27
CA SER A 259 44.42 -3.82 -26.57
C SER A 259 45.78 -4.51 -26.54
N TYR A 260 46.59 -4.26 -27.56
CA TYR A 260 47.84 -4.97 -27.85
C TYR A 260 48.67 -5.30 -26.58
N ALA A 261 48.72 -6.58 -26.20
CA ALA A 261 49.86 -7.22 -25.52
C ALA A 261 49.66 -8.74 -25.33
N GLY A 262 50.40 -9.54 -26.12
CA GLY A 262 50.93 -10.85 -25.72
C GLY A 262 49.99 -12.06 -25.71
N ALA A 263 49.59 -12.57 -26.88
CA ALA A 263 49.22 -13.98 -26.96
C ALA A 263 50.49 -14.82 -26.76
N VAL A 264 50.57 -15.55 -25.66
CA VAL A 264 51.68 -16.47 -25.37
C VAL A 264 51.20 -17.87 -25.67
N TYR A 265 51.93 -18.58 -26.52
CA TYR A 265 51.74 -20.00 -26.73
C TYR A 265 52.06 -20.74 -25.42
N ASP A 266 51.04 -21.22 -24.73
CA ASP A 266 51.21 -22.17 -23.63
C ASP A 266 50.77 -23.56 -24.12
N SER A 267 51.73 -24.48 -24.22
CA SER A 267 51.49 -25.86 -24.63
C SER A 267 50.99 -26.77 -23.50
N ALA A 268 50.68 -26.24 -22.31
CA ALA A 268 50.37 -27.07 -21.16
C ALA A 268 48.96 -27.70 -21.23
N GLY A 269 48.92 -29.01 -21.49
CA GLY A 269 48.10 -29.94 -20.70
C GLY A 269 46.80 -30.48 -21.30
N ASP A 270 46.52 -30.28 -22.59
CA ASP A 270 45.31 -30.80 -23.22
C ASP A 270 45.63 -31.69 -24.42
N THR A 271 45.14 -32.92 -24.36
CA THR A 271 45.33 -33.96 -25.37
C THR A 271 44.47 -33.77 -26.62
N ALA A 272 43.52 -32.83 -26.61
CA ALA A 272 42.62 -32.55 -27.74
C ALA A 272 43.27 -31.72 -28.86
N CYS A 273 44.48 -31.21 -28.66
CA CYS A 273 45.18 -30.31 -29.59
C CYS A 273 46.30 -31.05 -30.32
N ALA A 274 46.42 -30.87 -31.65
CA ALA A 274 47.53 -31.44 -32.41
C ALA A 274 48.89 -30.89 -31.93
N SER A 275 49.95 -31.70 -32.05
CA SER A 275 51.32 -31.36 -31.61
C SER A 275 51.96 -30.22 -32.41
N ALA A 276 51.35 -29.78 -33.52
CA ALA A 276 51.78 -28.66 -34.34
C ALA A 276 50.60 -27.70 -34.62
N ASN A 277 50.35 -26.79 -33.68
CA ASN A 277 49.44 -25.66 -33.92
C ASN A 277 50.07 -24.72 -34.95
N ALA A 278 49.40 -24.52 -36.08
CA ALA A 278 49.82 -23.68 -37.19
C ALA A 278 48.66 -22.78 -37.62
N GLY A 279 48.93 -21.54 -38.01
CA GLY A 279 47.91 -20.55 -38.29
C GLY A 279 48.37 -19.17 -37.86
N THR A 280 47.48 -18.19 -37.96
CA THR A 280 47.81 -16.79 -37.67
C THR A 280 46.91 -16.23 -36.58
N MET A 281 47.53 -15.62 -35.58
CA MET A 281 46.83 -14.78 -34.61
C MET A 281 47.01 -13.31 -35.00
N SER A 282 45.89 -12.61 -35.14
CA SER A 282 45.86 -11.19 -35.50
C SER A 282 44.93 -10.43 -34.56
N THR A 283 44.97 -9.10 -34.62
CA THR A 283 43.97 -8.25 -33.99
C THR A 283 43.26 -7.45 -35.06
N GLY A 284 42.04 -7.01 -34.78
CA GLY A 284 41.26 -6.21 -35.69
C GLY A 284 40.16 -5.42 -35.00
N TYR A 285 39.49 -4.61 -35.80
CA TYR A 285 38.33 -3.83 -35.39
C TYR A 285 37.17 -4.09 -36.34
N ASP A 286 36.07 -4.58 -35.81
CA ASP A 286 34.81 -4.71 -36.52
C ASP A 286 34.09 -3.36 -36.47
N ALA A 287 34.16 -2.61 -37.57
CA ALA A 287 33.54 -1.30 -37.69
C ALA A 287 32.01 -1.33 -37.70
N THR A 288 31.39 -2.47 -38.01
CA THR A 288 29.93 -2.62 -38.03
C THR A 288 29.39 -2.77 -36.62
N ASN A 289 30.08 -3.58 -35.80
CA ASN A 289 29.66 -3.89 -34.43
C ASN A 289 30.42 -3.09 -33.36
N PHE A 290 31.36 -2.23 -33.77
CA PHE A 290 32.22 -1.41 -32.92
C PHE A 290 33.02 -2.25 -31.90
N LYS A 291 33.62 -3.36 -32.35
CA LYS A 291 34.34 -4.31 -31.48
C LYS A 291 35.81 -4.43 -31.85
N ASN A 292 36.70 -4.29 -30.88
CA ASN A 292 38.08 -4.75 -31.00
C ASN A 292 38.14 -6.27 -30.72
N TYR A 293 38.92 -7.01 -31.50
CA TYR A 293 38.99 -8.46 -31.36
C TYR A 293 40.39 -9.02 -31.58
N TYR A 294 40.64 -10.19 -30.97
CA TYR A 294 41.67 -11.12 -31.41
C TYR A 294 41.08 -12.08 -32.43
N GLN A 295 41.81 -12.42 -33.49
CA GLN A 295 41.36 -13.34 -34.53
C GLN A 295 42.38 -14.45 -34.75
N TRP A 296 41.92 -15.69 -34.52
CA TRP A 296 42.64 -16.90 -34.86
C TRP A 296 42.12 -17.49 -36.17
N THR A 297 43.04 -17.74 -37.10
CA THR A 297 42.77 -18.44 -38.36
C THR A 297 43.64 -19.70 -38.39
N PRO A 298 43.06 -20.89 -38.08
CA PRO A 298 43.76 -22.17 -38.15
C PRO A 298 44.11 -22.54 -39.59
N SER A 299 45.25 -23.20 -39.80
CA SER A 299 45.72 -23.62 -41.13
C SER A 299 45.74 -25.15 -41.34
N ALA A 300 45.36 -25.95 -40.34
CA ALA A 300 45.26 -27.42 -40.43
C ALA A 300 44.01 -27.95 -39.72
N SER A 301 43.72 -29.25 -39.84
CA SER A 301 42.63 -29.90 -39.12
C SER A 301 43.00 -30.10 -37.64
N ALA A 302 42.13 -29.64 -36.73
CA ALA A 302 42.20 -29.72 -35.26
C ALA A 302 43.40 -29.00 -34.62
N GLN A 303 43.26 -27.68 -34.42
CA GLN A 303 44.27 -26.83 -33.82
C GLN A 303 43.71 -25.97 -32.69
N CYS A 304 44.59 -25.65 -31.76
CA CYS A 304 44.30 -24.84 -30.60
C CYS A 304 45.24 -23.63 -30.53
N ASN A 305 44.74 -22.49 -30.07
CA ASN A 305 45.57 -21.33 -29.77
C ASN A 305 45.08 -20.66 -28.48
N ASP A 306 45.99 -20.21 -27.63
CA ASP A 306 45.63 -19.63 -26.34
C ASP A 306 45.94 -18.14 -26.28
N VAL A 307 44.97 -17.39 -25.76
CA VAL A 307 45.14 -16.01 -25.34
C VAL A 307 45.18 -15.99 -23.83
N VAL A 308 46.28 -15.50 -23.25
CA VAL A 308 46.44 -15.37 -21.81
C VAL A 308 46.33 -13.90 -21.43
N VAL A 309 45.39 -13.59 -20.55
CA VAL A 309 45.12 -12.24 -20.06
C VAL A 309 45.38 -12.22 -18.57
N ARG A 310 46.25 -11.30 -18.13
CA ARG A 310 46.41 -10.99 -16.70
C ARG A 310 45.46 -9.88 -16.32
N VAL A 311 44.63 -10.12 -15.32
CA VAL A 311 43.57 -9.19 -14.90
C VAL A 311 43.84 -8.76 -13.47
N ALA A 312 44.09 -7.46 -13.28
CA ALA A 312 44.16 -6.88 -11.94
C ALA A 312 42.75 -6.81 -11.35
N LEU A 313 42.55 -7.40 -10.18
CA LEU A 313 41.31 -7.27 -9.44
C LEU A 313 41.23 -5.89 -8.80
N PRO A 314 40.12 -5.16 -8.94
CA PRO A 314 39.91 -3.90 -8.27
C PRO A 314 40.12 -4.01 -6.75
N THR A 315 40.57 -2.93 -6.11
CA THR A 315 40.78 -2.89 -4.65
C THR A 315 39.48 -3.02 -3.86
N ASP A 316 38.36 -2.68 -4.50
CA ASP A 316 37.00 -2.83 -3.98
C ASP A 316 36.36 -4.18 -4.32
N PHE A 317 37.09 -5.12 -4.93
CA PHE A 317 36.60 -6.48 -5.15
C PHE A 317 36.26 -7.16 -3.82
N ASP A 318 35.11 -7.83 -3.75
CA ASP A 318 34.71 -8.67 -2.61
C ASP A 318 34.52 -10.12 -3.02
N VAL A 319 33.55 -10.38 -3.92
CA VAL A 319 33.21 -11.72 -4.40
C VAL A 319 32.71 -11.65 -5.84
N TRP A 320 32.81 -12.74 -6.60
CA TRP A 320 32.25 -12.80 -7.95
C TRP A 320 30.71 -12.78 -7.95
N ASP A 321 30.10 -12.28 -9.02
CA ASP A 321 28.65 -12.37 -9.23
C ASP A 321 28.24 -13.83 -9.42
N THR A 322 27.22 -14.29 -8.68
CA THR A 322 26.80 -15.70 -8.68
C THR A 322 25.94 -16.09 -9.88
N THR A 323 25.45 -15.12 -10.66
CA THR A 323 24.59 -15.38 -11.82
C THR A 323 25.38 -15.53 -13.11
N THR A 324 26.30 -14.60 -13.38
CA THR A 324 27.10 -14.54 -14.61
C THR A 324 28.50 -13.98 -14.31
N PRO A 325 29.35 -14.76 -13.59
CA PRO A 325 30.65 -14.29 -13.12
C PRO A 325 31.61 -13.95 -14.27
N ALA A 326 31.51 -14.68 -15.39
CA ALA A 326 32.30 -14.43 -16.58
C ALA A 326 31.45 -14.60 -17.85
N SER A 327 31.71 -13.74 -18.83
CA SER A 327 31.13 -13.83 -20.16
C SER A 327 32.15 -13.34 -21.19
N LEU A 328 32.06 -13.87 -22.39
CA LEU A 328 32.90 -13.47 -23.51
C LEU A 328 32.04 -13.21 -24.74
N GLU A 329 32.54 -12.39 -25.65
CA GLU A 329 31.92 -12.21 -26.96
C GLU A 329 32.74 -12.98 -28.00
N GLY A 330 32.07 -13.83 -28.77
CA GLY A 330 32.69 -14.65 -29.81
C GLY A 330 32.03 -14.44 -31.17
N TYR A 331 32.81 -14.53 -32.23
CA TYR A 331 32.32 -14.63 -33.61
C TYR A 331 33.02 -15.80 -34.30
N LEU A 332 32.24 -16.67 -34.92
CA LEU A 332 32.73 -17.85 -35.64
C LEU A 332 32.25 -17.82 -37.09
N THR A 333 33.13 -18.07 -38.07
CA THR A 333 32.70 -18.25 -39.48
C THR A 333 32.27 -19.69 -39.81
N GLY A 334 32.43 -20.64 -38.88
CA GLY A 334 32.09 -22.06 -39.05
C GLY A 334 32.03 -22.80 -37.72
N GLY A 335 32.19 -24.13 -37.72
CA GLY A 335 32.41 -24.89 -36.47
C GLY A 335 33.64 -24.35 -35.71
N GLY A 336 33.78 -24.66 -34.43
CA GLY A 336 34.86 -24.14 -33.60
C GLY A 336 34.35 -23.82 -32.19
N THR A 337 35.25 -23.74 -31.23
CA THR A 337 34.90 -23.54 -29.82
C THR A 337 35.88 -22.59 -29.16
N ILE A 338 35.34 -21.75 -28.28
CA ILE A 338 36.12 -20.92 -27.36
C ILE A 338 35.98 -21.58 -26.00
N HIS A 339 37.09 -21.87 -25.34
CA HIS A 339 37.09 -22.33 -23.97
C HIS A 339 37.70 -21.26 -23.07
N ILE A 340 37.23 -21.20 -21.83
CA ILE A 340 37.72 -20.25 -20.82
C ILE A 340 38.22 -21.03 -19.63
N ASP A 341 39.47 -20.79 -19.22
CA ASP A 341 40.13 -21.29 -18.01
C ASP A 341 40.51 -20.09 -17.15
N ILE A 342 39.94 -19.99 -15.96
CA ILE A 342 40.21 -18.92 -15.00
C ILE A 342 41.03 -19.51 -13.86
N ARG A 343 42.10 -18.81 -13.50
CA ARG A 343 42.98 -19.17 -12.39
C ARG A 343 42.91 -18.13 -11.31
N ASP A 344 42.87 -18.60 -10.08
CA ASP A 344 42.77 -17.76 -8.89
C ASP A 344 44.07 -16.96 -8.62
N THR A 345 44.12 -16.22 -7.52
CA THR A 345 45.29 -15.37 -7.20
C THR A 345 46.56 -16.17 -6.86
N ALA A 346 46.42 -17.46 -6.53
CA ALA A 346 47.54 -18.38 -6.37
C ALA A 346 47.92 -19.09 -7.69
N ASN A 347 47.29 -18.70 -8.80
CA ASN A 347 47.43 -19.31 -10.12
C ASN A 347 46.95 -20.78 -10.17
N THR A 348 46.03 -21.15 -9.27
CA THR A 348 45.36 -22.45 -9.27
C THR A 348 44.18 -22.41 -10.23
N ALA A 349 44.07 -23.39 -11.13
CA ALA A 349 42.96 -23.46 -12.07
C ALA A 349 41.64 -23.75 -11.34
N GLU A 350 40.59 -23.02 -11.68
CA GLU A 350 39.24 -23.31 -11.21
C GLU A 350 38.74 -24.60 -11.86
N ALA A 351 38.44 -25.62 -11.06
CA ALA A 351 38.02 -26.92 -11.57
C ALA A 351 36.76 -26.83 -12.45
N SER A 352 35.83 -25.93 -12.09
CA SER A 352 34.60 -25.65 -12.84
C SER A 352 34.84 -24.91 -14.16
N CYS A 353 36.04 -24.36 -14.35
CA CYS A 353 36.43 -23.56 -15.50
C CYS A 353 37.48 -24.27 -16.35
N ALA A 354 37.91 -25.48 -16.01
CA ALA A 354 38.96 -26.15 -16.78
C ALA A 354 38.48 -26.51 -18.19
N TYR A 355 38.70 -25.59 -19.14
CA TYR A 355 38.31 -25.69 -20.54
C TYR A 355 36.80 -25.86 -20.77
N VAL A 356 35.96 -25.06 -20.10
CA VAL A 356 34.51 -25.09 -20.38
C VAL A 356 34.23 -24.40 -21.72
N ALA A 357 33.46 -25.08 -22.58
CA ALA A 357 33.07 -24.57 -23.89
C ALA A 357 32.09 -23.40 -23.75
N ALA A 358 32.44 -22.28 -24.36
CA ALA A 358 31.67 -21.06 -24.47
C ALA A 358 31.38 -20.77 -25.95
N THR A 359 30.88 -21.78 -26.67
CA THR A 359 30.61 -21.75 -28.11
C THR A 359 29.43 -20.83 -28.43
N PRO A 360 29.59 -19.82 -29.30
CA PRO A 360 28.48 -19.09 -29.90
C PRO A 360 27.43 -20.04 -30.49
N GLY A 361 26.15 -19.83 -30.17
CA GLY A 361 25.02 -20.61 -30.68
C GLY A 361 24.73 -20.45 -32.18
N SER A 362 25.34 -19.48 -32.86
CA SER A 362 25.29 -19.31 -34.31
C SER A 362 26.62 -18.83 -34.90
N THR A 363 26.84 -19.14 -36.18
CA THR A 363 27.97 -18.65 -36.97
C THR A 363 27.60 -17.38 -37.73
N GLY A 364 28.60 -16.58 -38.11
CA GLY A 364 28.41 -15.37 -38.91
C GLY A 364 27.90 -14.15 -38.15
N SER A 365 27.87 -14.19 -36.82
CA SER A 365 27.41 -13.09 -35.96
C SER A 365 28.15 -13.07 -34.62
N TRP A 366 28.33 -11.88 -34.04
CA TRP A 366 28.83 -11.72 -32.67
C TRP A 366 27.80 -12.20 -31.65
N GLN A 367 28.23 -12.99 -30.67
CA GLN A 367 27.36 -13.44 -29.59
C GLN A 367 28.08 -13.41 -28.25
N THR A 368 27.35 -13.01 -27.21
CA THR A 368 27.80 -13.15 -25.83
C THR A 368 27.53 -14.58 -25.36
N THR A 369 28.56 -15.29 -24.94
CA THR A 369 28.44 -16.63 -24.36
C THR A 369 28.71 -16.56 -22.87
N GLY A 370 27.79 -17.11 -22.08
CA GLY A 370 28.04 -17.39 -20.67
C GLY A 370 29.05 -18.53 -20.57
N SER A 371 29.98 -18.43 -19.64
CA SER A 371 31.05 -19.43 -19.54
C SER A 371 30.66 -20.71 -18.83
N GLY A 372 29.53 -20.74 -18.10
CA GLY A 372 29.16 -21.84 -17.19
C GLY A 372 30.11 -22.02 -16.00
N CYS A 373 31.13 -21.16 -15.88
CA CYS A 373 32.14 -21.17 -14.84
C CYS A 373 31.58 -20.76 -13.48
N THR A 374 31.91 -21.51 -12.43
CA THR A 374 31.68 -21.10 -11.04
C THR A 374 33.00 -20.80 -10.36
N LEU A 375 33.26 -19.52 -10.06
CA LEU A 375 34.53 -19.08 -9.48
C LEU A 375 34.49 -19.25 -7.95
N SER A 376 35.23 -20.24 -7.44
CA SER A 376 35.16 -20.69 -6.04
C SER A 376 36.49 -20.69 -5.30
N GLY A 377 37.59 -20.46 -6.02
CA GLY A 377 38.95 -20.35 -5.49
C GLY A 377 39.19 -19.07 -4.70
N THR A 378 40.47 -18.79 -4.44
CA THR A 378 40.85 -17.68 -3.56
C THR A 378 41.16 -16.41 -4.37
N TYR A 379 40.32 -15.39 -4.21
CA TYR A 379 40.43 -14.12 -4.92
C TYR A 379 40.68 -12.97 -3.94
N THR A 380 41.84 -12.32 -4.07
CA THR A 380 42.25 -11.21 -3.22
C THR A 380 42.16 -9.89 -3.98
N ALA A 381 41.43 -8.92 -3.42
CA ALA A 381 41.32 -7.57 -3.99
C ALA A 381 42.70 -6.92 -4.19
N GLY A 382 42.91 -6.23 -5.32
CA GLY A 382 44.20 -5.62 -5.68
C GLY A 382 45.27 -6.59 -6.19
N SER A 383 45.01 -7.91 -6.17
CA SER A 383 45.92 -8.91 -6.76
C SER A 383 45.62 -9.12 -8.25
N THR A 384 46.41 -9.98 -8.91
CA THR A 384 46.22 -10.31 -10.32
C THR A 384 45.77 -11.75 -10.46
N ILE A 385 44.79 -11.99 -11.32
CA ILE A 385 44.37 -13.32 -11.75
C ILE A 385 44.81 -13.58 -13.18
N THR A 386 44.76 -14.84 -13.60
CA THR A 386 45.04 -15.25 -14.98
C THR A 386 43.77 -15.78 -15.63
N VAL A 387 43.41 -15.25 -16.79
CA VAL A 387 42.35 -15.80 -17.65
C VAL A 387 43.01 -16.32 -18.92
N ARG A 388 42.84 -17.61 -19.19
CA ARG A 388 43.28 -18.26 -20.43
C ARG A 388 42.06 -18.54 -21.28
N LEU A 389 42.07 -18.04 -22.51
CA LEU A 389 41.03 -18.28 -23.50
C LEU A 389 41.63 -19.18 -24.58
N ARG A 390 41.10 -20.39 -24.71
CA ARG A 390 41.53 -21.35 -25.73
C ARG A 390 40.60 -21.33 -26.93
N LEU A 391 41.17 -21.14 -28.10
CA LEU A 391 40.49 -21.15 -29.38
C LEU A 391 40.74 -22.47 -30.09
N THR A 392 39.71 -23.28 -30.30
CA THR A 392 39.82 -24.56 -31.01
C THR A 392 39.08 -24.51 -32.33
N GLY A 393 39.76 -24.82 -33.43
CA GLY A 393 39.19 -24.80 -34.77
C GLY A 393 39.97 -25.64 -35.78
N ASN A 394 39.42 -25.73 -36.99
CA ASN A 394 39.94 -26.43 -38.14
C ASN A 394 40.28 -25.46 -39.28
N SER A 395 41.02 -25.94 -40.27
CA SER A 395 41.37 -25.21 -41.48
C SER A 395 40.14 -24.53 -42.12
N GLY A 396 40.28 -23.26 -42.47
CA GLY A 396 39.24 -22.44 -43.10
C GLY A 396 38.25 -21.79 -42.12
N GLN A 397 38.34 -22.07 -40.82
CA GLN A 397 37.52 -21.40 -39.81
C GLN A 397 38.20 -20.10 -39.35
N THR A 398 37.41 -19.12 -38.93
CA THR A 398 37.89 -17.89 -38.31
C THR A 398 37.17 -17.73 -36.99
N ILE A 399 37.95 -17.57 -35.93
CA ILE A 399 37.47 -17.43 -34.57
C ILE A 399 37.92 -16.06 -34.06
N GLN A 400 36.95 -15.20 -33.77
CA GLN A 400 37.21 -13.89 -33.19
C GLN A 400 36.75 -13.85 -31.73
N LEU A 401 37.60 -13.31 -30.87
CA LEU A 401 37.34 -13.04 -29.47
C LEU A 401 37.24 -11.55 -29.24
N GLY A 402 36.08 -11.11 -28.78
CA GLY A 402 35.80 -9.75 -28.34
C GLY A 402 35.44 -9.75 -26.85
N GLY A 403 35.65 -8.60 -26.21
CA GLY A 403 35.10 -8.25 -24.90
C GLY A 403 35.00 -9.38 -23.87
N LEU A 404 36.05 -9.59 -23.07
CA LEU A 404 35.95 -10.41 -21.85
C LEU A 404 35.35 -9.56 -20.73
N THR A 405 34.25 -10.03 -20.13
CA THR A 405 33.61 -9.36 -19.00
C THR A 405 33.60 -10.27 -17.79
N LEU A 406 34.20 -9.80 -16.69
CA LEU A 406 34.12 -10.44 -15.38
C LEU A 406 33.24 -9.59 -14.45
N SER A 407 32.18 -10.19 -13.90
CA SER A 407 31.21 -9.49 -13.04
C SER A 407 31.46 -9.83 -11.59
N TYR A 408 31.63 -8.81 -10.74
CA TYR A 408 31.89 -8.98 -9.31
C TYR A 408 31.00 -8.08 -8.45
N LYS A 409 30.80 -8.46 -7.20
CA LYS A 409 30.20 -7.64 -6.15
C LYS A 409 31.29 -6.83 -5.46
N SER A 410 31.09 -5.51 -5.35
CA SER A 410 32.02 -4.63 -4.64
C SER A 410 31.87 -4.74 -3.11
N LYS A 411 32.92 -4.31 -2.40
CA LYS A 411 32.94 -4.13 -0.94
C LYS A 411 32.00 -3.03 -0.45
N PHE A 412 31.73 -2.05 -1.29
CA PHE A 412 30.97 -0.83 -0.99
C PHE A 412 29.91 -0.56 -2.05
#